data_AF-A0A831NYQ8-F1
#
_entry.id   AF-A0A831NYQ8-F1
#
_cell.length_a   1.000
_cell.length_b   1.000
_cell.length_c   1.000
_cell.angle_alpha   90.00
_cell.angle_beta   90.00
_cell.angle_gamma   90.00
#
_symmetry.space_group_name_H-M   'P 1'
#
loop_
_entity.id
_entity.type
_entity.pdbx_description
1 polymer ?
#
loop_
_entity_poly.entity_id
_entity_poly.type
_entity_poly.pdbx_seq_one_letter_code
_entity_poly.pdbx_strand_id
1 'polypeptide(L)'
;MSEKEKDKLLDHDYDGIRELDNDLPTWWLWLFYFTIGWAVLYMLYFHVFKVGYLQSDQYLKEMNPNYVRVAASDSKTLGILNSYHSPFYKPGGDITPRMLLLGAGDAVFIEETRESDTTTYIAFTEPTEIVKGKELFIRNCVQCHGKVGEGG
;
A
#
# COMPACT_ATOMS: atom_id res chain seq x y z
N MET A 1 -11.29 -20.73 41.94
CA MET A 1 -10.01 -21.44 42.02
C MET A 1 -9.76 -21.72 43.49
N SER A 2 -10.03 -22.94 43.95
CA SER A 2 -9.88 -23.27 45.37
C SER A 2 -8.39 -23.20 45.73
N GLU A 3 -8.07 -22.65 46.90
CA GLU A 3 -6.73 -22.31 47.37
C GLU A 3 -5.82 -23.53 47.63
N LYS A 4 -6.24 -24.75 47.27
CA LYS A 4 -5.69 -26.01 47.77
C LYS A 4 -4.79 -26.81 46.81
N GLU A 5 -4.53 -26.36 45.57
CA GLU A 5 -3.75 -27.14 44.58
C GLU A 5 -2.59 -26.39 43.89
N LYS A 6 -2.17 -25.23 44.37
CA LYS A 6 -1.17 -24.39 43.66
C LYS A 6 0.28 -24.91 43.65
N ASP A 7 0.57 -26.00 44.36
CA ASP A 7 1.94 -26.48 44.57
C ASP A 7 2.10 -27.98 44.24
N LYS A 8 1.40 -28.47 43.22
CA LYS A 8 1.57 -29.83 42.75
C LYS A 8 2.82 -29.92 41.89
N LEU A 9 3.74 -30.81 42.25
CA LEU A 9 4.92 -31.09 41.44
C LEU A 9 4.59 -32.12 40.36
N LEU A 10 5.20 -31.95 39.18
CA LEU A 10 5.17 -32.96 38.13
C LEU A 10 5.98 -34.21 38.56
N ASP A 11 5.62 -35.37 38.01
CA ASP A 11 6.17 -36.68 38.41
C ASP A 11 7.61 -36.95 37.89
N HIS A 12 8.15 -36.04 37.09
CA HIS A 12 9.49 -36.16 36.51
C HIS A 12 10.46 -35.16 37.14
N ASP A 13 11.72 -35.58 37.21
CA ASP A 13 12.86 -34.78 37.68
C ASP A 13 13.91 -34.74 36.56
N TYR A 14 14.37 -33.53 36.21
CA TYR A 14 15.44 -33.31 35.26
C TYR A 14 16.60 -32.63 35.97
N ASP A 15 17.70 -33.36 36.17
CA ASP A 15 18.94 -32.83 36.75
C ASP A 15 18.75 -32.13 38.12
N GLY A 16 17.84 -32.67 38.95
CA GLY A 16 17.50 -32.12 40.26
C GLY A 16 16.52 -30.94 40.21
N ILE A 17 16.03 -30.55 39.03
CA ILE A 17 15.01 -29.51 38.84
C ILE A 17 13.65 -30.20 38.63
N ARG A 18 12.67 -29.76 39.43
CA ARG A 18 11.28 -30.23 39.34
C ARG A 18 10.37 -29.08 38.92
N GLU A 19 9.41 -29.39 38.08
CA GLU A 19 8.46 -28.43 37.52
C GLU A 19 7.15 -28.38 38.32
N LEU A 20 6.55 -27.19 38.38
CA LEU A 20 5.29 -26.93 39.09
C LEU A 20 4.11 -27.05 38.12
N ASP A 21 3.13 -27.88 38.45
CA ASP A 21 1.86 -28.04 37.75
C ASP A 21 0.87 -26.96 38.24
N ASN A 22 1.19 -25.69 37.98
CA ASN A 22 0.35 -24.55 38.35
C ASN A 22 -0.41 -24.01 37.14
N ASP A 23 -1.67 -23.64 37.36
CA ASP A 23 -2.50 -23.00 36.35
C ASP A 23 -1.89 -21.68 35.87
N LEU A 24 -2.08 -21.38 34.58
CA LEU A 24 -1.65 -20.11 33.98
C LEU A 24 -2.34 -18.94 34.71
N PRO A 25 -1.60 -17.85 35.01
CA PRO A 25 -2.20 -16.67 35.64
C PRO A 25 -3.37 -16.12 34.80
N THR A 26 -4.51 -15.87 35.45
CA THR A 26 -5.73 -15.44 34.75
C THR A 26 -5.54 -14.14 33.97
N TRP A 27 -4.76 -13.18 34.50
CA TRP A 27 -4.43 -11.94 33.80
C TRP A 27 -3.61 -12.18 32.51
N TRP A 28 -2.76 -13.21 32.51
CA TRP A 28 -1.97 -13.57 31.33
C TRP A 28 -2.86 -14.15 30.24
N LEU A 29 -3.81 -15.02 30.61
CA LEU A 29 -4.80 -15.55 29.67
C LEU A 29 -5.65 -14.43 29.05
N TRP A 30 -6.07 -13.44 29.84
CA TRP A 30 -6.78 -12.28 29.31
C TRP A 30 -5.96 -11.50 28.28
N LEU A 31 -4.67 -11.26 28.54
CA LEU A 31 -3.78 -10.63 27.56
C LEU A 31 -3.62 -11.47 26.30
N PHE A 32 -3.48 -12.80 26.45
CA PHE A 32 -3.38 -13.72 25.31
C PHE A 32 -4.64 -13.68 24.44
N TYR A 33 -5.83 -13.71 25.03
CA TYR A 33 -7.08 -13.59 24.27
C TYR A 33 -7.29 -12.20 23.67
N PHE A 34 -6.83 -11.15 24.35
CA PHE A 34 -6.90 -9.79 23.83
C PHE A 34 -6.06 -9.63 22.56
N THR A 35 -4.83 -10.13 22.52
CA THR A 35 -3.96 -10.01 21.33
C THR A 35 -4.55 -10.78 20.13
N ILE A 36 -5.19 -11.93 20.37
CA ILE A 36 -5.92 -12.67 19.33
C ILE A 36 -7.09 -11.82 18.80
N GLY A 37 -7.92 -11.25 19.69
CA GLY A 37 -9.03 -10.39 19.30
C GLY A 37 -8.56 -9.16 18.52
N TRP A 38 -7.47 -8.53 18.98
CA TRP A 38 -6.87 -7.38 18.31
C TRP A 38 -6.33 -7.72 16.93
N ALA A 39 -5.70 -8.89 16.76
CA ALA A 39 -5.22 -9.35 15.45
C ALA A 39 -6.35 -9.52 14.45
N VAL A 40 -7.48 -10.12 14.87
CA VAL A 40 -8.67 -10.27 14.00
C VAL A 40 -9.24 -8.91 13.62
N LEU A 41 -9.39 -7.99 14.57
CA LEU A 41 -9.89 -6.63 14.30
C LEU A 41 -8.96 -5.87 13.34
N TYR A 42 -7.64 -5.97 13.54
CA TYR A 42 -6.64 -5.36 12.66
C TYR A 42 -6.76 -5.90 11.23
N MET A 43 -6.85 -7.23 11.07
CA MET A 43 -6.97 -7.87 9.77
C MET A 43 -8.25 -7.42 9.05
N LEU A 44 -9.39 -7.42 9.76
CA LEU A 44 -10.66 -6.96 9.19
C LEU A 44 -10.59 -5.47 8.79
N TYR A 45 -10.00 -4.62 9.63
CA TYR A 45 -9.92 -3.17 9.39
C TYR A 45 -9.00 -2.81 8.21
N PHE A 46 -7.79 -3.36 8.14
CA PHE A 46 -6.79 -3.00 7.12
C PHE A 46 -6.90 -3.82 5.84
N HIS A 47 -7.14 -5.13 5.94
CA HIS A 47 -7.05 -6.01 4.77
C HIS A 47 -8.40 -6.35 4.15
N VAL A 48 -9.45 -6.54 4.95
CA VAL A 48 -10.79 -6.91 4.43
C VAL A 48 -11.58 -5.68 4.04
N PHE A 49 -11.85 -4.80 5.01
CA PHE A 49 -12.65 -3.59 4.79
C PHE A 49 -11.84 -2.43 4.20
N LYS A 50 -10.50 -2.55 4.13
CA LYS A 50 -9.58 -1.55 3.53
C LYS A 50 -9.84 -0.14 4.06
N VAL A 51 -10.17 -0.05 5.34
CA VAL A 51 -10.55 1.21 6.01
C VAL A 51 -9.29 2.03 6.26
N GLY A 52 -8.29 1.41 6.89
CA GLY A 52 -6.99 2.01 7.17
C GLY A 52 -6.08 2.15 5.94
N TYR A 53 -5.01 2.92 6.09
CA TYR A 53 -3.94 3.03 5.07
C TYR A 53 -2.89 1.95 5.28
N LEU A 54 -2.64 1.15 4.24
CA LEU A 54 -1.55 0.18 4.21
C LEU A 54 -0.20 0.87 4.02
N GLN A 55 0.89 0.16 4.26
CA GLN A 55 2.24 0.70 4.07
C GLN A 55 2.48 1.20 2.63
N SER A 56 1.96 0.48 1.63
CA SER A 56 2.01 0.90 0.23
C SER A 56 1.30 2.23 -0.01
N ASP A 57 0.13 2.43 0.62
CA ASP A 57 -0.59 3.71 0.51
C ASP A 57 0.19 4.85 1.15
N GLN A 58 0.85 4.60 2.28
CA GLN A 58 1.67 5.61 2.95
C GLN A 58 2.88 5.98 2.09
N TYR A 59 3.56 4.98 1.52
CA TYR A 59 4.66 5.20 0.59
C TYR A 59 4.23 6.02 -0.64
N LEU A 60 3.11 5.66 -1.27
CA LEU A 60 2.60 6.40 -2.44
C LEU A 60 2.23 7.84 -2.10
N LYS A 61 1.72 8.11 -0.88
CA LYS A 61 1.48 9.48 -0.41
C LYS A 61 2.76 10.28 -0.24
N GLU A 62 3.86 9.65 0.16
CA GLU A 62 5.15 10.31 0.31
C GLU A 62 5.81 10.58 -1.04
N MET A 63 5.69 9.64 -2.00
CA MET A 63 6.31 9.76 -3.31
C MET A 63 5.52 10.62 -4.29
N ASN A 64 4.18 10.56 -4.25
CA ASN A 64 3.32 11.30 -5.15
C ASN A 64 2.42 12.27 -4.35
N PRO A 65 2.67 13.60 -4.44
CA PRO A 65 1.87 14.59 -3.70
C PRO A 65 0.39 14.58 -4.10
N ASN A 66 0.06 14.08 -5.30
CA ASN A 66 -1.28 13.99 -5.85
C ASN A 66 -1.92 12.59 -5.74
N TYR A 67 -1.31 11.66 -4.99
CA TYR A 67 -1.90 10.33 -4.81
C TYR A 67 -3.25 10.41 -4.10
N VAL A 68 -4.28 9.87 -4.76
CA VAL A 68 -5.60 9.63 -4.19
C VAL A 68 -5.77 8.12 -4.16
N ARG A 69 -6.04 7.53 -3.00
CA ARG A 69 -6.23 6.08 -2.88
C ARG A 69 -7.49 5.68 -3.66
N VAL A 70 -7.43 4.75 -4.63
CA VAL A 70 -8.64 4.20 -5.31
C VAL A 70 -9.66 3.68 -4.30
N ALA A 71 -9.21 2.96 -3.26
CA ALA A 71 -10.11 2.49 -2.20
C ALA A 71 -10.69 3.63 -1.33
N ALA A 72 -10.36 4.91 -1.61
CA ALA A 72 -10.94 6.10 -0.99
C ALA A 72 -12.00 6.80 -1.86
N SER A 73 -12.09 6.54 -3.18
CA SER A 73 -13.29 6.94 -3.93
C SER A 73 -14.51 6.14 -3.45
N ASP A 74 -14.26 4.91 -3.00
CA ASP A 74 -15.28 3.95 -2.59
C ASP A 74 -15.39 3.87 -1.06
N SER A 75 -14.48 4.49 -0.28
CA SER A 75 -14.42 4.41 1.19
C SER A 75 -15.62 5.01 1.92
N LYS A 76 -16.62 5.49 1.18
CA LYS A 76 -17.96 5.69 1.72
C LYS A 76 -18.63 4.40 2.21
N THR A 77 -18.00 3.23 2.07
CA THR A 77 -18.49 1.97 2.65
C THR A 77 -18.86 2.06 4.14
N LEU A 78 -18.21 2.94 4.91
CA LEU A 78 -18.57 3.19 6.33
C LEU A 78 -18.83 4.67 6.67
N GLY A 79 -18.77 5.60 5.71
CA GLY A 79 -19.28 6.99 5.80
C GLY A 79 -18.73 7.93 6.91
N ILE A 80 -17.91 7.43 7.85
CA ILE A 80 -17.56 8.14 9.10
C ILE A 80 -16.09 8.58 9.11
N LEU A 81 -15.26 8.13 8.17
CA LEU A 81 -13.84 8.51 8.11
C LEU A 81 -13.58 9.56 7.03
N ASN A 82 -12.91 10.64 7.42
CA ASN A 82 -12.49 11.71 6.52
C ASN A 82 -11.44 11.19 5.53
N SER A 83 -11.59 11.56 4.26
CA SER A 83 -10.55 11.37 3.25
C SER A 83 -9.32 12.19 3.67
N TYR A 84 -8.23 11.51 4.03
CA TYR A 84 -6.97 12.17 4.32
C TYR A 84 -6.30 12.61 3.03
N HIS A 85 -5.77 13.84 3.04
CA HIS A 85 -4.99 14.39 1.95
C HIS A 85 -3.57 14.72 2.40
N SER A 86 -2.60 14.60 1.50
CA SER A 86 -1.23 14.92 1.83
C SER A 86 -1.10 16.43 2.10
N PRO A 87 -0.26 16.86 3.07
CA PRO A 87 0.03 18.28 3.29
C PRO A 87 0.70 18.96 2.08
N PHE A 88 1.24 18.15 1.17
CA PHE A 88 1.90 18.59 -0.06
C PHE A 88 0.98 18.54 -1.28
N TYR A 89 -0.27 18.11 -1.10
CA TYR A 89 -1.25 18.09 -2.17
C TYR A 89 -1.51 19.51 -2.66
N LYS A 90 -1.22 19.74 -3.94
CA LYS A 90 -1.45 21.01 -4.60
C LYS A 90 -2.27 20.75 -5.86
N PRO A 91 -3.61 20.83 -5.77
CA PRO A 91 -4.45 20.67 -6.95
C PRO A 91 -4.13 21.84 -7.88
N GLY A 92 -3.40 21.57 -8.98
CA GLY A 92 -2.97 22.59 -9.93
C GLY A 92 -1.55 23.13 -9.75
N GLY A 93 -0.70 22.54 -8.90
CA GLY A 93 0.72 22.90 -8.82
C GLY A 93 1.56 22.38 -10.00
N ASP A 94 1.13 21.25 -10.60
CA ASP A 94 1.92 20.50 -11.58
C ASP A 94 1.42 20.66 -13.02
N ILE A 95 0.43 21.54 -13.24
CA ILE A 95 -0.03 21.89 -14.58
C ILE A 95 0.99 22.81 -15.24
N THR A 96 1.67 22.31 -16.26
CA THR A 96 2.47 23.20 -17.13
C THR A 96 1.58 24.30 -17.70
N PRO A 97 2.12 25.49 -18.02
CA PRO A 97 1.33 26.58 -18.61
C PRO A 97 0.54 26.13 -19.86
N ARG A 98 1.07 25.15 -20.60
CA ARG A 98 0.43 24.55 -21.77
C ARG A 98 -0.82 23.74 -21.43
N MET A 99 -0.85 22.99 -20.32
CA MET A 99 -2.04 22.23 -19.89
C MET A 99 -3.18 23.14 -19.44
N LEU A 100 -2.86 24.23 -18.74
CA LEU A 100 -3.85 25.22 -18.32
C LEU A 100 -4.52 25.93 -19.51
N LEU A 101 -3.72 26.24 -20.54
CA LEU A 101 -4.20 26.93 -21.77
C LEU A 101 -5.04 26.03 -22.69
N LEU A 102 -4.92 24.71 -22.59
CA LEU A 102 -5.68 23.74 -23.40
C LEU A 102 -7.06 23.40 -22.80
N GLY A 103 -7.49 24.09 -21.73
CA GLY A 103 -8.81 23.85 -21.13
C GLY A 103 -8.88 22.58 -20.29
N ALA A 104 -7.74 22.04 -19.85
CA ALA A 104 -7.69 21.01 -18.81
C ALA A 104 -7.97 21.63 -17.43
N GLY A 105 -9.11 22.30 -17.30
CA GLY A 105 -9.72 22.60 -16.01
C GLY A 105 -10.13 21.27 -15.43
N ASP A 106 -9.53 20.92 -14.30
CA ASP A 106 -9.63 19.63 -13.65
C ASP A 106 -8.82 18.56 -14.39
N ALA A 107 -7.51 18.54 -14.15
CA ALA A 107 -6.75 17.32 -14.29
C ALA A 107 -7.35 16.28 -13.33
N VAL A 108 -8.38 15.57 -13.81
CA VAL A 108 -8.74 14.26 -13.30
C VAL A 108 -7.52 13.41 -13.63
N PHE A 109 -6.59 13.33 -12.69
CA PHE A 109 -5.57 12.31 -12.73
C PHE A 109 -6.32 10.98 -12.66
N ILE A 110 -6.57 10.39 -13.83
CA ILE A 110 -7.01 9.01 -13.93
C ILE A 110 -5.82 8.22 -13.42
N GLU A 111 -5.96 7.68 -12.21
CA GLU A 111 -4.98 6.74 -11.69
C GLU A 111 -4.81 5.63 -12.73
N GLU A 112 -3.59 5.52 -13.27
CA GLU A 112 -3.23 4.42 -14.17
C GLU A 112 -3.19 3.16 -13.31
N THR A 113 -4.39 2.62 -13.07
CA THR A 113 -4.57 1.38 -12.35
C THR A 113 -4.00 0.28 -13.24
N ARG A 114 -2.77 -0.11 -12.90
CA ARG A 114 -2.15 -1.35 -13.33
C ARG A 114 -1.76 -1.36 -14.81
N GLU A 115 -0.49 -1.05 -15.04
CA GLU A 115 0.29 -1.40 -16.23
C GLU A 115 0.42 -2.93 -16.39
N SER A 116 -0.72 -3.61 -16.59
CA SER A 116 -0.78 -5.03 -16.95
C SER A 116 -1.71 -5.31 -18.11
N ASP A 117 -2.42 -4.31 -18.62
CA ASP A 117 -3.27 -4.48 -19.78
C ASP A 117 -2.56 -3.99 -21.05
N THR A 118 -1.58 -4.79 -21.50
CA THR A 118 -0.89 -4.52 -22.77
C THR A 118 -1.79 -4.70 -23.99
N THR A 119 -3.06 -5.10 -23.80
CA THR A 119 -4.00 -5.38 -24.90
C THR A 119 -4.54 -4.12 -25.58
N THR A 120 -4.40 -2.95 -24.95
CA THR A 120 -4.80 -1.65 -25.54
C THR A 120 -3.69 -1.02 -26.39
N TYR A 121 -2.42 -1.44 -26.21
CA TYR A 121 -1.31 -0.88 -26.98
C TYR A 121 -1.17 -1.64 -28.30
N ILE A 122 -1.58 -0.98 -29.37
CA ILE A 122 -1.34 -1.47 -30.73
C ILE A 122 0.04 -0.95 -31.14
N ALA A 123 0.95 -1.86 -31.50
CA ALA A 123 2.24 -1.46 -32.04
C ALA A 123 2.02 -0.63 -33.30
N PHE A 124 2.67 0.53 -33.41
CA PHE A 124 2.66 1.32 -34.63
C PHE A 124 3.36 0.53 -35.74
N THR A 125 2.58 0.02 -36.70
CA THR A 125 3.10 -0.70 -37.87
C THR A 125 3.29 0.20 -39.09
N GLU A 126 2.80 1.44 -39.04
CA GLU A 126 2.93 2.38 -40.14
C GLU A 126 4.37 2.90 -40.26
N PRO A 127 5.01 2.83 -41.44
CA PRO A 127 6.41 3.25 -41.60
C PRO A 127 6.67 4.71 -41.21
N THR A 128 5.70 5.59 -41.43
CA THR A 128 5.79 7.02 -41.13
C THR A 128 5.89 7.28 -39.63
N GLU A 129 5.05 6.59 -38.84
CA GLU A 129 5.02 6.69 -37.38
C GLU A 129 6.26 6.05 -36.74
N ILE A 130 6.78 4.95 -37.31
CA ILE A 130 8.04 4.34 -36.86
C ILE A 130 9.21 5.31 -37.05
N VAL A 131 9.29 6.00 -38.19
CA VAL A 131 10.35 7.00 -38.45
C VAL A 131 10.24 8.17 -37.48
N LYS A 132 9.03 8.70 -37.26
CA LYS A 132 8.80 9.78 -36.28
C LYS A 132 9.19 9.35 -34.86
N GLY A 133 8.85 8.13 -34.46
CA GLY A 133 9.23 7.57 -33.16
C GLY A 133 10.75 7.51 -32.99
N LYS A 134 11.47 7.03 -34.02
CA LYS A 134 12.93 7.03 -34.04
C LYS A 134 13.52 8.43 -33.93
N GLU A 135 12.99 9.41 -34.66
CA GLU A 135 13.46 10.80 -34.59
C GLU A 135 13.26 11.42 -33.20
N LEU A 136 12.11 11.17 -32.58
CA LEU A 136 11.82 11.60 -31.21
C LEU A 136 12.80 10.98 -30.21
N PHE A 137 13.07 9.68 -30.33
CA PHE A 137 14.03 8.99 -29.48
C PHE A 137 15.45 9.58 -29.63
N ILE A 138 15.89 9.81 -30.87
CA ILE A 138 17.21 10.41 -31.15
C ILE A 138 17.31 11.81 -30.54
N ARG A 139 16.25 12.61 -30.61
CA ARG A 139 16.26 13.98 -30.13
C ARG A 139 16.29 14.07 -28.61
N ASN A 140 15.49 13.25 -27.94
CA ASN A 140 15.16 13.46 -26.52
C ASN A 140 15.80 12.43 -25.59
N CYS A 141 16.10 11.23 -26.07
CA CYS A 141 16.40 10.08 -25.20
C CYS A 141 17.83 9.56 -25.36
N VAL A 142 18.43 9.71 -26.55
CA VAL A 142 19.79 9.20 -26.85
C VAL A 142 20.87 9.72 -25.91
N GLN A 143 20.69 10.92 -25.37
CA GLN A 143 21.64 11.50 -24.41
C GLN A 143 21.81 10.64 -23.16
N CYS A 144 20.77 9.91 -22.75
CA CYS A 144 20.81 9.06 -21.55
C CYS A 144 20.81 7.55 -21.87
N HIS A 145 20.24 7.14 -23.01
CA HIS A 145 20.04 5.71 -23.35
C HIS A 145 20.93 5.20 -24.48
N GLY A 146 21.80 6.04 -25.06
CA GLY A 146 22.63 5.67 -26.20
C GLY A 146 21.85 5.60 -27.51
N LYS A 147 22.56 5.53 -28.65
CA LYS A 147 21.95 5.68 -29.99
C LYS A 147 21.04 4.53 -30.38
N VAL A 148 21.26 3.36 -29.79
CA VAL A 148 20.45 2.15 -30.04
C VAL A 148 19.74 1.66 -28.79
N GLY A 149 19.64 2.49 -27.74
CA GLY A 149 19.03 2.05 -26.47
C GLY A 149 19.93 1.09 -25.67
N GLU A 150 21.24 1.17 -25.86
CA GLU A 150 22.22 0.32 -25.18
C GLU A 150 22.36 0.61 -23.66
N GLY A 151 21.74 1.70 -23.19
CA GLY A 151 21.85 2.13 -21.79
C GLY A 151 23.21 2.76 -21.49
N GLY A 152 23.28 3.47 -20.36
CA GLY A 152 24.53 4.00 -19.80
C GLY A 152 25.17 3.04 -18.81
#